data_AF-A0A950CIX8-F1
#
_entry.id   AF-A0A950CIX8-F1
#
_cell.length_a   1.000
_cell.length_b   1.000
_cell.length_c   1.000
_cell.angle_alpha   90.00
_cell.angle_beta   90.00
_cell.angle_gamma   90.00
#
_symmetry.space_group_name_H-M   'P 1'
#
loop_
_entity.id
_entity.type
_entity.pdbx_description
1 polymer ?
#
loop_
_entity_poly.entity_id
_entity_poly.type
_entity_poly.pdbx_seq_one_letter_code
_entity_poly.pdbx_strand_id
1 'polypeptide(L)'
;MNMQEQIKSYIATQPEPKRSELQQLHHIILALMPTCKLWFLDGRDERGKIVSNPNIGYGCRTIEYADGKSKEFYHIGLSANTAGISVYIMG
;
A
#
# COMPACT_ATOMS: atom_id res chain seq x y z
N MET A 1 -8.55 8.96 12.22
CA MET A 1 -7.42 9.18 11.30
C MET A 1 -7.88 8.81 9.90
N ASN A 2 -7.71 9.69 8.92
CA ASN A 2 -8.04 9.38 7.53
C ASN A 2 -6.92 8.53 6.87
N MET A 3 -7.19 8.04 5.66
CA MET A 3 -6.25 7.18 4.94
C MET A 3 -4.91 7.88 4.66
N GLN A 4 -4.94 9.16 4.30
CA GLN A 4 -3.73 9.94 4.04
C GLN A 4 -2.85 10.08 5.29
N GLU A 5 -3.45 10.27 6.47
CA GLU A 5 -2.74 10.35 7.74
C GLU A 5 -2.10 9.01 8.12
N GLN A 6 -2.78 7.89 7.88
CA GLN A 6 -2.22 6.54 8.09
C GLN A 6 -0.99 6.31 7.21
N ILE A 7 -1.09 6.67 5.93
CA ILE A 7 0.02 6.57 4.97
C ILE A 7 1.19 7.47 5.39
N LYS A 8 0.92 8.74 5.74
CA LYS A 8 1.96 9.67 6.23
C LYS A 8 2.66 9.14 7.47
N SER A 9 1.89 8.62 8.44
CA SER A 9 2.44 8.05 9.66
C SER A 9 3.33 6.85 9.33
N TYR A 10 2.89 5.94 8.47
CA TYR A 10 3.69 4.80 8.03
C TYR A 10 5.00 5.23 7.36
N ILE A 11 4.97 6.16 6.40
CA ILE A 11 6.18 6.66 5.74
C ILE A 11 7.14 7.25 6.77
N ALA A 12 6.64 8.05 7.72
CA ALA A 12 7.46 8.65 8.77
C ALA A 12 8.15 7.62 9.69
N THR A 13 7.63 6.39 9.82
CA THR A 13 8.29 5.33 10.59
C THR A 13 9.50 4.71 9.89
N GLN A 14 9.66 4.90 8.57
CA GLN A 14 10.78 4.32 7.85
C GLN A 14 12.08 5.09 8.14
N PRO A 15 13.25 4.41 8.19
CA PRO A 15 14.55 5.07 8.25
C PRO A 15 14.95 5.63 6.88
N GLU A 16 15.86 6.60 6.85
CA GLU A 16 16.47 7.05 5.59
C GLU A 16 17.45 6.00 5.03
N PRO A 17 17.59 5.88 3.70
CA PRO A 17 16.94 6.67 2.65
C PRO A 17 15.52 6.22 2.27
N LYS A 18 15.04 5.08 2.80
CA LYS A 18 13.75 4.49 2.40
C LYS A 18 12.56 5.42 2.64
N ARG A 19 12.59 6.25 3.69
CA ARG A 19 11.53 7.24 3.94
C ARG A 19 11.40 8.21 2.78
N SER A 20 12.49 8.87 2.40
CA SER A 20 12.47 9.85 1.30
C SER A 20 12.16 9.21 -0.05
N GLU A 21 12.63 7.99 -0.31
CA GLU A 21 12.31 7.22 -1.52
C GLU A 21 10.82 6.82 -1.58
N LEU A 22 10.28 6.29 -0.47
CA LEU A 22 8.87 5.91 -0.38
C LEU A 22 7.95 7.11 -0.52
N GLN A 23 8.32 8.26 0.06
CA GLN A 23 7.60 9.52 -0.10
C GLN A 23 7.61 9.99 -1.56
N GLN A 24 8.75 9.89 -2.26
CA GLN A 24 8.85 10.25 -3.67
C GLN A 24 7.98 9.34 -4.55
N LEU A 25 8.04 8.02 -4.36
CA LEU A 25 7.20 7.08 -5.12
C LEU A 25 5.71 7.32 -4.86
N HIS A 26 5.32 7.58 -3.60
CA HIS A 26 3.96 7.93 -3.24
C HIS A 26 3.46 9.18 -4.01
N HIS A 27 4.28 10.24 -4.06
CA HIS A 27 3.93 11.47 -4.79
C HIS A 27 3.86 11.26 -6.30
N ILE A 28 4.78 10.49 -6.89
CA ILE A 28 4.78 10.19 -8.33
C ILE A 28 3.49 9.47 -8.72
N ILE A 29 3.08 8.45 -7.96
CA ILE A 29 1.84 7.71 -8.26
C ILE A 29 0.62 8.61 -8.11
N LEU A 30 0.56 9.47 -7.08
CA LEU A 30 -0.54 10.42 -6.93
C LEU A 30 -0.59 11.47 -8.05
N ALA A 31 0.55 11.91 -8.57
CA ALA A 31 0.60 12.82 -9.71
C ALA A 31 0.10 12.15 -11.00
N LEU A 32 0.41 10.86 -11.19
CA LEU A 32 -0.05 10.08 -12.35
C LEU A 32 -1.53 9.65 -12.23
N MET A 33 -2.02 9.44 -11.00
CA MET A 33 -3.37 8.93 -10.72
C MET A 33 -4.07 9.77 -9.65
N PRO A 34 -4.40 11.05 -9.94
CA PRO A 34 -4.84 12.03 -8.93
C PRO A 34 -6.16 11.69 -8.24
N THR A 35 -7.02 10.90 -8.89
CA THR A 35 -8.33 10.50 -8.38
C THR A 35 -8.38 9.04 -7.91
N CYS A 36 -7.22 8.39 -7.74
CA CYS A 36 -7.20 6.98 -7.36
C CYS A 36 -7.64 6.76 -5.90
N LYS A 37 -8.26 5.60 -5.66
CA LYS A 37 -8.54 5.13 -4.29
C LYS A 37 -7.21 4.78 -3.61
N LEU A 38 -7.00 5.33 -2.41
CA LEU A 38 -5.86 5.02 -1.55
C LEU A 38 -6.22 3.93 -0.55
N TRP A 39 -5.25 3.09 -0.25
CA TRP A 39 -5.35 2.02 0.74
C TRP A 39 -4.14 2.04 1.65
N PHE A 40 -4.36 1.62 2.88
CA PHE A 40 -3.31 1.31 3.83
C PHE A 40 -3.64 -0.02 4.49
N LEU A 41 -2.72 -0.97 4.36
CA LEU A 41 -2.77 -2.26 5.03
C LEU A 41 -1.65 -2.26 6.05
N ASP A 42 -1.97 -2.40 7.34
CA ASP A 42 -0.99 -2.40 8.44
C ASP A 42 -0.26 -3.73 8.61
N GLY A 43 -0.58 -4.71 7.76
CA GLY A 43 0.04 -6.02 7.69
C GLY A 43 -0.51 -7.04 8.68
N ARG A 44 -1.57 -6.69 9.44
CA ARG A 44 -2.21 -7.57 10.41
C ARG A 44 -3.45 -8.25 9.86
N ASP A 45 -3.72 -9.47 10.34
CA ASP A 45 -4.99 -10.16 10.10
C ASP A 45 -6.07 -9.73 11.10
N GLU A 46 -7.28 -10.29 10.97
CA GLU A 46 -8.43 -10.02 11.85
C GLU A 46 -8.19 -10.38 13.31
N ARG A 47 -7.20 -11.24 13.59
CA ARG A 47 -6.79 -11.64 14.95
C ARG A 47 -5.65 -10.75 15.48
N GLY A 48 -5.22 -9.75 14.72
CA GLY A 48 -4.12 -8.85 15.05
C GLY A 48 -2.73 -9.46 14.82
N LYS A 49 -2.63 -10.65 14.23
CA LYS A 49 -1.34 -11.29 13.93
C LYS A 49 -0.70 -10.60 12.74
N ILE A 50 0.59 -10.29 12.84
CA ILE A 50 1.38 -9.77 11.71
C ILE A 50 1.58 -10.92 10.71
N VAL A 51 1.07 -10.74 9.48
CA VAL A 51 1.14 -11.71 8.39
C VAL A 51 1.82 -11.16 7.14
N SER A 52 2.02 -9.84 7.06
CA SER A 52 2.72 -9.18 5.96
C SER A 52 3.35 -7.86 6.42
N ASN A 53 4.21 -7.28 5.57
CA ASN A 53 4.69 -5.92 5.78
C ASN A 53 3.56 -4.92 5.53
N PRO A 54 3.49 -3.81 6.29
CA PRO A 54 2.58 -2.74 5.97
C PRO A 54 2.80 -2.22 4.55
N ASN A 55 1.72 -1.85 3.86
CA ASN A 55 1.80 -1.38 2.49
C ASN A 55 0.73 -0.35 2.13
N ILE A 56 1.07 0.49 1.16
CA ILE A 56 0.22 1.52 0.58
C ILE A 56 -0.32 0.99 -0.75
N GLY A 57 -1.63 0.99 -0.93
CA GLY A 57 -2.28 0.60 -2.17
C GLY A 57 -2.82 1.80 -2.96
N TYR A 58 -2.81 1.69 -4.29
CA TYR A 58 -3.30 2.72 -5.22
C TYR A 58 -4.22 2.11 -6.28
N GLY A 59 -5.34 2.80 -6.56
CA GLY A 59 -6.36 2.35 -7.50
C GLY A 59 -7.31 1.31 -6.91
N CYS A 60 -8.27 0.81 -7.69
CA CYS A 60 -9.21 -0.22 -7.24
C CYS A 60 -9.53 -1.17 -8.40
N ARG A 61 -9.40 -2.47 -8.15
CA ARG A 61 -9.85 -3.55 -9.02
C ARG A 61 -10.64 -4.56 -8.22
N THR A 62 -11.43 -5.34 -8.92
CA THR A 62 -12.09 -6.52 -8.37
C THR A 62 -11.23 -7.74 -8.64
N ILE A 63 -10.89 -8.49 -7.60
CA ILE A 63 -10.31 -9.83 -7.70
C ILE A 63 -11.47 -10.83 -7.63
N GLU A 64 -11.56 -11.70 -8.62
CA GLU A 64 -12.48 -12.84 -8.62
C GLU A 64 -11.75 -14.10 -8.15
N TYR A 65 -12.35 -14.80 -7.20
CA TYR A 65 -11.81 -16.04 -6.64
C TYR A 65 -12.48 -17.25 -7.30
N ALA A 66 -11.78 -18.40 -7.24
CA ALA A 66 -12.25 -19.65 -7.81
C ALA A 66 -13.59 -20.15 -7.22
N ASP A 67 -13.95 -19.70 -6.02
CA ASP A 67 -15.22 -20.01 -5.35
C ASP A 67 -16.37 -19.06 -5.77
N GLY A 68 -16.16 -18.19 -6.75
CA GLY A 68 -17.14 -17.23 -7.25
C GLY A 68 -17.28 -15.97 -6.39
N LYS A 69 -16.54 -15.85 -5.29
CA LYS A 69 -16.51 -14.60 -4.50
C LYS A 69 -15.65 -13.55 -5.20
N SER A 70 -15.92 -12.29 -4.88
CA SER A 70 -15.10 -11.18 -5.32
C SER A 70 -14.68 -10.28 -4.17
N LYS A 71 -13.54 -9.60 -4.33
CA LYS A 71 -13.03 -8.63 -3.36
C LYS A 71 -12.37 -7.46 -4.05
N GLU A 72 -12.60 -6.25 -3.56
CA GLU A 72 -11.86 -5.08 -4.00
C GLU A 72 -10.41 -5.13 -3.50
N PHE A 73 -9.49 -4.75 -4.38
CA PHE A 73 -8.07 -4.65 -4.06
C PHE A 73 -7.41 -3.54 -4.89
N TYR A 74 -6.21 -3.12 -4.50
CA TYR A 74 -5.48 -2.10 -5.27
C TYR A 74 -4.88 -2.65 -6.57
N HIS A 75 -4.52 -1.75 -7.49
CA HIS A 75 -3.74 -2.09 -8.67
C HIS A 75 -2.23 -2.09 -8.39
N ILE A 76 -1.78 -1.11 -7.60
CA ILE A 76 -0.36 -0.93 -7.27
C ILE A 76 -0.20 -0.96 -5.76
N GLY A 77 0.78 -1.70 -5.26
CA GLY A 77 1.14 -1.74 -3.84
C GLY A 77 2.59 -1.31 -3.63
N LEU A 78 2.86 -0.54 -2.57
CA LEU A 78 4.21 -0.17 -2.13
C LEU A 78 4.45 -0.61 -0.70
N SER A 79 5.56 -1.31 -0.44
CA SER A 79 5.95 -1.75 0.90
C SER A 79 7.45 -1.60 1.12
N ALA A 80 7.85 -0.92 2.19
CA ALA A 80 9.23 -0.95 2.64
C ALA A 80 9.55 -2.29 3.31
N ASN A 81 10.73 -2.85 3.00
CA ASN A 81 11.26 -4.07 3.58
C ASN A 81 12.69 -3.80 4.13
N THR A 82 13.40 -4.84 4.58
CA THR A 82 14.75 -4.69 5.16
C THR A 82 15.79 -4.23 4.14
N ALA A 83 15.67 -4.63 2.87
CA ALA A 83 16.63 -4.33 1.81
C ALA A 83 16.27 -3.09 0.97
N GLY A 84 15.00 -2.68 0.92
CA GLY A 84 14.54 -1.59 0.06
C GLY A 84 13.02 -1.46 0.03
N ILE A 85 12.47 -1.20 -1.15
CA ILE A 85 11.02 -1.03 -1.39
C ILE A 85 10.54 -2.07 -2.41
N SER A 86 9.51 -2.84 -2.03
CA SER A 86 8.78 -3.73 -2.92
C SER A 86 7.67 -2.96 -3.64
N VAL A 87 7.57 -3.15 -4.96
CA VAL A 87 6.45 -2.65 -5.77
C VAL A 87 5.66 -3.85 -6.29
N TYR A 88 4.36 -3.86 -5.99
CA TYR A 88 3.42 -4.88 -6.44
C TYR A 88 2.56 -4.32 -7.56
N ILE A 89 2.52 -5.00 -8.71
CA ILE A 89 1.67 -4.64 -9.85
C ILE A 89 0.68 -5.78 -10.07
N MET A 90 -0.61 -5.50 -9.84
CA MET A 90 -1.68 -6.49 -9.90
C MET A 90 -2.27 -6.53 -11.31
N GLY A 91 -2.04 -7.63 -12.04
CA GLY A 91 -2.55 -7.90 -13.40
C GLY A 91 -3.90 -8.58 -13.47
#